data_AF-A0A429XZJ7-F1
#
_entry.id   AF-A0A429XZJ7-F1
#
_cell.length_a   1.000
_cell.length_b   1.000
_cell.length_c   1.000
_cell.angle_alpha   90.00
_cell.angle_beta   90.00
_cell.angle_gamma   90.00
#
_symmetry.space_group_name_H-M   'P 1'
#
loop_
_entity.id
_entity.type
_entity.pdbx_description
1 polymer ?
#
loop_
_entity_poly.entity_id
_entity_poly.type
_entity_poly.pdbx_seq_one_letter_code
_entity_poly.pdbx_strand_id
1 'polypeptide(L)'
;MKRNLFLLLLTIGLTIGPFGNMVAAQTVKKVVVDPGHGGWDSGAVGNGLLEKDLTLKISRKVNQNLVNNYVVDTRMTRDSDVYLSLKQRTDFANNWGANLFLSIHINASGGSGYEDYIHNKTATPEDKKVQAEINKEINKILIEYNKKNRGQKQANFHVLRESKMASILLEILFIDNKSDAQLLKNEKFLNDISEAISTGVGNALALPKKGSNVVGTSNPNNSAIEKVNISKATGTYIVTANSLNVRTGDGTSYPTIGSLKKNEQINVTGVTSKKWYQFSYKGKTGYVSGAYLKVKPAVPKPAPKPAAKPKSDPFKVTKASGTYIVTANSLNVRTGNSTKYSSLGSLKKNNQVNVTGKTSNNWYQIKFKGKTGYVSGAYLRAKPVAAKPAPKPASKPAAKPKSAPAKASKVSGTYIVTASSLNVRTGNSTKHSSLGSLKKNNQVSVTGKTSNNWYQIKYKGKTGYISGAYLKMKAV
;
A
#
# COMPACT_ATOMS: atom_id res chain seq x y z
N MET A 1 27.95 85.07 10.44
CA MET A 1 28.21 83.88 9.58
C MET A 1 28.71 82.73 10.46
N LYS A 2 28.45 81.48 10.06
CA LYS A 2 29.08 80.20 10.53
C LYS A 2 29.33 80.04 12.05
N ARG A 3 28.45 79.26 12.71
CA ARG A 3 28.74 78.58 14.00
C ARG A 3 29.60 77.35 13.70
N ASN A 4 30.84 77.29 14.17
CA ASN A 4 31.63 76.06 14.15
C ASN A 4 31.32 75.25 15.42
N LEU A 5 30.59 74.15 15.25
CA LEU A 5 30.27 73.21 16.32
C LEU A 5 31.44 72.21 16.47
N PHE A 6 32.06 72.18 17.65
CA PHE A 6 33.07 71.17 17.98
C PHE A 6 32.39 69.80 18.07
N LEU A 7 32.76 68.85 17.19
CA LEU A 7 32.20 67.50 17.21
C LEU A 7 33.11 66.58 18.03
N LEU A 8 32.54 66.01 19.10
CA LEU A 8 33.22 65.09 20.01
C LEU A 8 33.48 63.74 19.31
N LEU A 9 34.75 63.35 19.14
CA LEU A 9 35.13 62.04 18.60
C LEU A 9 34.88 60.95 19.65
N LEU A 10 33.73 60.27 19.54
CA LEU A 10 33.40 59.10 20.36
C LEU A 10 34.08 57.86 19.77
N THR A 11 35.21 57.45 20.34
CA THR A 11 35.89 56.19 19.99
C THR A 11 35.13 54.99 20.52
N ILE A 12 34.20 54.45 19.71
CA ILE A 12 33.56 53.17 19.99
C ILE A 12 34.56 52.04 19.74
N GLY A 13 35.09 51.47 20.81
CA GLY A 13 35.89 50.24 20.75
C GLY A 13 35.03 49.06 20.31
N LEU A 14 35.11 48.71 19.02
CA LEU A 14 34.38 47.56 18.48
C LEU A 14 35.10 46.26 18.87
N THR A 15 34.72 45.67 20.01
CA THR A 15 35.23 44.36 20.42
C THR A 15 34.76 43.29 19.44
N ILE A 16 35.65 42.84 18.56
CA ILE A 16 35.41 41.72 17.66
C ILE A 16 35.37 40.43 18.49
N GLY A 17 34.17 40.05 18.95
CA GLY A 17 33.94 38.72 19.52
C GLY A 17 34.30 37.65 18.48
N PRO A 18 34.87 36.50 18.89
CA PRO A 18 35.27 35.46 17.94
C PRO A 18 34.04 35.00 17.17
N PHE A 19 34.14 34.96 15.84
CA PHE A 19 33.10 34.42 14.96
C PHE A 19 32.83 32.97 15.34
N GLY A 20 31.80 32.75 16.15
CA GLY A 20 31.28 31.42 16.42
C GLY A 20 30.89 30.79 15.10
N ASN A 21 31.55 29.70 14.73
CA ASN A 21 31.24 28.94 13.52
C ASN A 21 29.75 28.56 13.54
N MET A 22 28.92 29.32 12.81
CA MET A 22 27.55 28.93 12.53
C MET A 22 27.61 27.75 11.57
N VAL A 23 27.76 26.55 12.14
CA VAL A 23 27.51 25.30 11.44
C VAL A 23 26.06 25.36 10.97
N ALA A 24 25.86 25.70 9.69
CA ALA A 24 24.55 25.79 9.09
C ALA A 24 23.83 24.46 9.36
N ALA A 25 22.70 24.52 10.07
CA ALA A 25 21.99 23.33 10.53
C ALA A 25 21.66 22.45 9.32
N GLN A 26 22.37 21.32 9.18
CA GLN A 26 22.30 20.49 7.98
C GLN A 26 20.88 19.96 7.84
N THR A 27 20.16 20.45 6.84
CA THR A 27 18.74 20.11 6.64
C THR A 27 18.62 18.61 6.37
N VAL A 28 17.99 17.89 7.31
CA VAL A 28 17.78 16.45 7.21
C VAL A 28 17.04 16.15 5.91
N LYS A 29 17.66 15.36 5.05
CA LYS A 29 17.06 15.00 3.75
C LYS A 29 15.84 14.11 3.97
N LYS A 30 14.83 14.32 3.12
CA LYS A 30 13.56 13.60 3.14
C LYS A 30 13.46 12.63 1.96
N VAL A 31 13.23 11.34 2.22
CA VAL A 31 13.07 10.31 1.19
C VAL A 31 11.68 9.70 1.28
N VAL A 32 10.92 9.74 0.18
CA VAL A 32 9.70 8.95 0.03
C VAL A 32 10.04 7.65 -0.67
N VAL A 33 9.68 6.52 -0.04
CA VAL A 33 9.70 5.20 -0.66
C VAL A 33 8.27 4.83 -1.06
N ASP A 34 8.02 4.63 -2.34
CA ASP A 34 6.72 4.33 -2.91
C ASP A 34 6.64 2.85 -3.33
N PRO A 35 5.91 1.99 -2.59
CA PRO A 35 5.69 0.62 -3.02
C PRO A 35 4.61 0.61 -4.11
N GLY A 36 4.99 0.27 -5.34
CA GLY A 36 4.11 0.19 -6.50
C GLY A 36 2.84 -0.62 -6.24
N HIS A 37 1.74 -0.27 -6.91
CA HIS A 37 0.43 -0.94 -6.81
C HIS A 37 -0.16 -0.97 -5.38
N GLY A 38 -1.15 -1.82 -5.10
CA GLY A 38 -1.74 -1.98 -3.76
C GLY A 38 -3.27 -2.11 -3.75
N GLY A 39 -3.79 -2.80 -2.74
CA GLY A 39 -5.23 -3.00 -2.56
C GLY A 39 -5.81 -3.91 -3.64
N TRP A 40 -6.71 -3.35 -4.46
CA TRP A 40 -7.33 -4.07 -5.58
C TRP A 40 -6.42 -4.15 -6.82
N ASP A 41 -5.45 -3.22 -6.93
CA ASP A 41 -4.42 -3.23 -7.96
C ASP A 41 -3.29 -4.16 -7.50
N SER A 42 -3.17 -5.32 -8.14
CA SER A 42 -2.14 -6.31 -7.82
C SER A 42 -0.76 -5.94 -8.35
N GLY A 43 -0.69 -5.02 -9.33
CA GLY A 43 0.39 -5.03 -10.32
C GLY A 43 0.41 -6.34 -11.10
N ALA A 44 1.58 -6.68 -11.63
CA ALA A 44 1.83 -7.94 -12.30
C ALA A 44 1.65 -9.15 -11.36
N VAL A 45 1.27 -10.28 -11.96
CA VAL A 45 1.00 -11.55 -11.27
C VAL A 45 1.67 -12.67 -12.05
N GLY A 46 2.56 -13.41 -11.39
CA GLY A 46 3.34 -14.48 -12.02
C GLY A 46 3.92 -15.43 -10.99
N ASN A 47 4.11 -16.70 -11.35
CA ASN A 47 4.80 -17.71 -10.51
C ASN A 47 4.31 -17.85 -9.05
N GLY A 48 3.03 -17.53 -8.78
CA GLY A 48 2.43 -17.55 -7.44
C GLY A 48 2.72 -16.30 -6.58
N LEU A 49 3.21 -15.23 -7.18
CA LEU A 49 3.56 -13.96 -6.57
C LEU A 49 2.62 -12.84 -7.04
N LEU A 50 2.42 -11.83 -6.18
CA LEU A 50 1.78 -10.57 -6.51
C LEU A 50 2.82 -9.46 -6.39
N GLU A 51 2.96 -8.62 -7.42
CA GLU A 51 3.90 -7.49 -7.41
C GLU A 51 3.67 -6.60 -6.17
N LYS A 52 2.43 -6.20 -5.90
CA LYS A 52 2.09 -5.31 -4.78
C LYS A 52 2.57 -5.77 -3.39
N ASP A 53 2.78 -7.08 -3.21
CA ASP A 53 3.23 -7.67 -1.94
C ASP A 53 4.77 -7.64 -1.87
N LEU A 54 5.43 -7.91 -3.00
CA LEU A 54 6.89 -7.79 -3.15
C LEU A 54 7.35 -6.35 -3.02
N THR A 55 6.70 -5.41 -3.71
CA THR A 55 7.03 -3.98 -3.65
C THR A 55 6.91 -3.44 -2.23
N LEU A 56 5.83 -3.78 -1.51
CA LEU A 56 5.64 -3.41 -0.10
C LEU A 56 6.73 -4.00 0.81
N LYS A 57 7.11 -5.25 0.57
CA LYS A 57 8.11 -5.98 1.36
C LYS A 57 9.52 -5.43 1.17
N ILE A 58 9.93 -5.18 -0.07
CA ILE A 58 11.22 -4.56 -0.42
C ILE A 58 11.25 -3.11 0.11
N SER A 59 10.21 -2.32 -0.17
CA SER A 59 10.12 -0.93 0.30
C SER A 59 10.23 -0.79 1.81
N ARG A 60 9.66 -1.71 2.59
CA ARG A 60 9.81 -1.73 4.06
C ARG A 60 11.25 -2.00 4.48
N LYS A 61 11.94 -2.96 3.84
CA LYS A 61 13.37 -3.25 4.11
C LYS A 61 14.24 -2.05 3.74
N VAL A 62 14.02 -1.42 2.58
CA VAL A 62 14.70 -0.18 2.15
C VAL A 62 14.48 0.95 3.16
N ASN A 63 13.22 1.20 3.56
CA ASN A 63 12.89 2.22 4.55
C ASN A 63 13.57 1.94 5.92
N GLN A 64 13.62 0.68 6.36
CA GLN A 64 14.32 0.28 7.58
C GLN A 64 15.82 0.50 7.49
N ASN A 65 16.47 0.10 6.39
CA ASN A 65 17.89 0.29 6.16
C ASN A 65 18.28 1.78 6.13
N LEU A 66 17.48 2.62 5.46
CA LEU A 66 17.66 4.08 5.48
C LEU A 66 17.57 4.66 6.90
N VAL A 67 16.50 4.34 7.64
CA VAL A 67 16.28 4.84 9.01
C VAL A 67 17.33 4.33 10.00
N ASN A 68 17.85 3.11 9.82
CA ASN A 68 18.85 2.53 10.70
C ASN A 68 20.25 3.13 10.43
N ASN A 69 20.63 3.26 9.15
CA ASN A 69 22.03 3.50 8.76
C ASN A 69 22.35 4.98 8.46
N TYR A 70 21.35 5.84 8.26
CA TYR A 70 21.56 7.22 7.79
C TYR A 70 20.76 8.27 8.59
N VAL A 71 21.29 9.49 8.66
CA VAL A 71 20.60 10.70 9.16
C VAL A 71 19.69 11.21 8.04
N VAL A 72 18.48 10.66 8.01
CA VAL A 72 17.48 10.88 6.96
C VAL A 72 16.09 10.72 7.55
N ASP A 73 15.16 11.56 7.12
CA ASP A 73 13.73 11.40 7.36
C ASP A 73 13.15 10.56 6.22
N THR A 74 12.39 9.51 6.54
CA THR A 74 11.72 8.70 5.52
C THR A 74 10.22 8.61 5.73
N ARG A 75 9.49 8.47 4.62
CA ARG A 75 8.06 8.12 4.63
C ARG A 75 7.77 7.12 3.53
N MET A 76 6.78 6.27 3.76
CA MET A 76 6.24 5.38 2.73
C MET A 76 4.89 5.90 2.24
N THR A 77 4.62 5.88 0.93
CA THR A 77 3.29 6.27 0.41
C THR A 77 2.19 5.36 0.96
N ARG A 78 2.48 4.06 1.10
CA ARG A 78 1.69 3.08 1.84
C ARG A 78 2.57 2.19 2.72
N ASP A 79 2.12 1.93 3.93
CA ASP A 79 2.75 0.99 4.88
C ASP A 79 2.05 -0.38 4.90
N SER A 80 1.00 -0.55 4.08
CA SER A 80 0.04 -1.64 4.11
C SER A 80 -0.52 -1.96 2.70
N ASP A 81 -1.34 -3.00 2.58
CA ASP A 81 -2.00 -3.38 1.33
C ASP A 81 -3.25 -2.51 1.07
N VAL A 82 -3.00 -1.27 0.63
CA VAL A 82 -4.02 -0.28 0.29
C VAL A 82 -3.78 0.27 -1.11
N TYR A 83 -4.86 0.60 -1.82
CA TYR A 83 -4.79 1.24 -3.13
C TYR A 83 -4.51 2.73 -2.99
N LEU A 84 -3.57 3.23 -3.81
CA LEU A 84 -3.31 4.65 -4.02
C LEU A 84 -3.19 4.91 -5.53
N SER A 85 -3.89 5.94 -6.01
CA SER A 85 -3.75 6.41 -7.38
C SER A 85 -2.37 7.03 -7.61
N LEU A 86 -1.95 7.10 -8.87
CA LEU A 86 -0.64 7.66 -9.24
C LEU A 86 -0.48 9.12 -8.74
N LYS A 87 -1.56 9.91 -8.81
CA LYS A 87 -1.58 11.30 -8.31
C LYS A 87 -1.44 11.35 -6.78
N GLN A 88 -2.06 10.43 -6.03
CA GLN A 88 -1.94 10.40 -4.57
C GLN A 88 -0.49 10.13 -4.11
N ARG A 89 0.28 9.36 -4.89
CA ARG A 89 1.69 9.05 -4.60
C ARG A 89 2.59 10.26 -4.79
N THR A 90 2.43 10.98 -5.90
CA THR A 90 3.19 12.20 -6.18
C THR A 90 2.75 13.36 -5.30
N ASP A 91 1.44 13.57 -5.09
CA ASP A 91 0.91 14.55 -4.13
C ASP A 91 1.50 14.33 -2.72
N PHE A 92 1.61 13.08 -2.25
CA PHE A 92 2.18 12.76 -0.95
C PHE A 92 3.64 13.23 -0.80
N ALA A 93 4.48 13.01 -1.82
CA ALA A 93 5.88 13.42 -1.80
C ALA A 93 6.05 14.93 -2.02
N ASN A 94 5.27 15.50 -2.94
CA ASN A 94 5.25 16.92 -3.27
C ASN A 94 4.84 17.75 -2.04
N ASN A 95 3.75 17.37 -1.37
CA ASN A 95 3.22 18.10 -0.21
C ASN A 95 4.13 18.02 1.03
N TRP A 96 4.98 16.98 1.13
CA TRP A 96 5.95 16.88 2.22
C TRP A 96 7.26 17.64 1.95
N GLY A 97 7.49 18.05 0.70
CA GLY A 97 8.76 18.61 0.25
C GLY A 97 9.88 17.57 0.34
N ALA A 98 9.65 16.37 -0.19
CA ALA A 98 10.67 15.34 -0.26
C ALA A 98 11.87 15.78 -1.12
N ASN A 99 13.07 15.26 -0.85
CA ASN A 99 14.25 15.42 -1.70
C ASN A 99 14.40 14.30 -2.73
N LEU A 100 13.82 13.12 -2.46
CA LEU A 100 13.79 11.98 -3.35
C LEU A 100 12.43 11.27 -3.30
N PHE A 101 11.90 10.91 -4.46
CA PHE A 101 10.82 9.95 -4.64
C PHE A 101 11.36 8.65 -5.26
N LEU A 102 11.41 7.58 -4.48
CA LEU A 102 11.90 6.27 -4.88
C LEU A 102 10.73 5.30 -5.03
N SER A 103 10.30 5.01 -6.25
CA SER A 103 9.24 4.02 -6.53
C SER A 103 9.84 2.64 -6.81
N ILE A 104 9.22 1.60 -6.26
CA ILE A 104 9.70 0.22 -6.33
C ILE A 104 8.61 -0.66 -6.93
N HIS A 105 8.96 -1.33 -8.03
CA HIS A 105 8.12 -2.15 -8.89
C HIS A 105 8.79 -3.50 -9.21
N ILE A 106 8.03 -4.43 -9.79
CA ILE A 106 8.51 -5.74 -10.27
C ILE A 106 8.03 -5.94 -11.71
N ASN A 107 8.94 -6.23 -12.62
CA ASN A 107 8.69 -6.22 -14.05
C ASN A 107 7.92 -7.47 -14.53
N ALA A 108 7.46 -7.44 -15.78
CA ALA A 108 6.80 -8.55 -16.45
C ALA A 108 6.97 -8.45 -17.98
N SER A 109 6.31 -9.34 -18.73
CA SER A 109 6.38 -9.44 -20.21
C SER A 109 7.63 -10.18 -20.73
N GLY A 110 8.04 -11.25 -20.05
CA GLY A 110 8.97 -12.26 -20.59
C GLY A 110 10.45 -11.90 -20.55
N GLY A 111 10.85 -10.89 -19.76
CA GLY A 111 12.26 -10.52 -19.56
C GLY A 111 12.98 -11.34 -18.47
N SER A 112 14.15 -10.84 -18.05
CA SER A 112 14.91 -11.30 -16.89
C SER A 112 15.94 -10.23 -16.50
N GLY A 113 16.14 -10.00 -15.20
CA GLY A 113 17.06 -8.99 -14.69
C GLY A 113 16.40 -7.65 -14.35
N TYR A 114 17.22 -6.67 -13.99
CA TYR A 114 16.80 -5.39 -13.40
C TYR A 114 16.91 -4.22 -14.39
N GLU A 115 15.99 -3.26 -14.32
CA GLU A 115 16.07 -1.96 -14.99
C GLU A 115 15.52 -0.84 -14.10
N ASP A 116 15.89 0.41 -14.38
CA ASP A 116 15.38 1.58 -13.68
C ASP A 116 15.10 2.75 -14.62
N TYR A 117 14.25 3.67 -14.17
CA TYR A 117 13.69 4.73 -14.98
C TYR A 117 13.69 6.07 -14.27
N ILE A 118 14.15 7.10 -14.98
CA ILE A 118 13.90 8.52 -14.71
C ILE A 118 13.02 9.13 -15.82
N HIS A 119 12.54 10.36 -15.68
CA HIS A 119 11.60 10.92 -16.67
C HIS A 119 12.27 11.32 -17.99
N ASN A 120 11.74 10.87 -19.13
CA ASN A 120 12.39 11.01 -20.44
C ASN A 120 12.42 12.42 -21.06
N LYS A 121 11.79 13.43 -20.42
CA LYS A 121 11.81 14.82 -20.90
C LYS A 121 12.20 15.85 -19.85
N THR A 122 12.20 15.50 -18.57
CA THR A 122 12.43 16.45 -17.46
C THR A 122 13.43 15.93 -16.43
N ALA A 123 14.17 14.85 -16.76
CA ALA A 123 15.26 14.35 -15.92
C ALA A 123 16.34 15.41 -15.70
N THR A 124 16.50 15.81 -14.45
CA THR A 124 17.52 16.71 -13.93
C THR A 124 18.89 16.01 -13.80
N PRO A 125 19.98 16.76 -13.58
CA PRO A 125 21.26 16.19 -13.15
C PRO A 125 21.13 15.36 -11.87
N GLU A 126 20.26 15.77 -10.94
CA GLU A 126 19.97 15.07 -9.68
C GLU A 126 19.31 13.71 -9.92
N ASP A 127 18.32 13.63 -10.82
CA ASP A 127 17.70 12.37 -11.24
C ASP A 127 18.76 11.39 -11.78
N LYS A 128 19.62 11.88 -12.68
CA LYS A 128 20.72 11.09 -13.27
C LYS A 128 21.73 10.62 -12.22
N LYS A 129 22.06 11.47 -11.23
CA LYS A 129 22.95 11.11 -10.11
C LYS A 129 22.33 10.03 -9.22
N VAL A 130 21.04 10.14 -8.89
CA VAL A 130 20.30 9.12 -8.15
C VAL A 130 20.28 7.80 -8.92
N GLN A 131 20.00 7.85 -10.21
CA GLN A 131 20.03 6.67 -11.10
C GLN A 131 21.42 6.03 -11.19
N ALA A 132 22.48 6.84 -11.27
CA ALA A 132 23.86 6.37 -11.25
C ALA A 132 24.21 5.57 -10.00
N GLU A 133 24.03 6.14 -8.81
CA GLU A 133 24.44 5.47 -7.57
C GLU A 133 23.55 4.27 -7.20
N ILE A 134 22.22 4.34 -7.44
CA ILE A 134 21.33 3.19 -7.18
C ILE A 134 21.62 2.03 -8.13
N ASN A 135 21.76 2.29 -9.44
CA ASN A 135 22.06 1.25 -10.42
C ASN A 135 23.42 0.58 -10.12
N LYS A 136 24.44 1.38 -9.79
CA LYS A 136 25.80 0.93 -9.42
C LYS A 136 25.82 -0.01 -8.21
N GLU A 137 25.12 0.32 -7.13
CA GLU A 137 25.07 -0.54 -5.94
C GLU A 137 24.26 -1.82 -6.20
N ILE A 138 23.13 -1.71 -6.91
CA ILE A 138 22.32 -2.87 -7.31
C ILE A 138 23.11 -3.82 -8.22
N ASN A 139 23.91 -3.30 -9.14
CA ASN A 139 24.69 -4.09 -10.09
C ASN A 139 25.64 -5.08 -9.40
N LYS A 140 26.19 -4.73 -8.22
CA LYS A 140 27.03 -5.63 -7.42
C LYS A 140 26.25 -6.88 -7.00
N ILE A 141 25.04 -6.68 -6.46
CA ILE A 141 24.15 -7.77 -6.04
C ILE A 141 23.68 -8.59 -7.25
N LEU A 142 23.39 -7.96 -8.39
CA LEU A 142 22.99 -8.69 -9.60
C LEU A 142 24.10 -9.64 -10.10
N ILE A 143 25.37 -9.27 -10.00
CA ILE A 143 26.51 -10.13 -10.33
C ILE A 143 26.54 -11.36 -9.41
N GLU A 144 26.44 -11.18 -8.09
CA GLU A 144 26.41 -12.29 -7.11
C GLU A 144 25.28 -13.30 -7.38
N TYR A 145 24.15 -12.82 -7.89
CA TYR A 145 22.96 -13.62 -8.17
C TYR A 145 22.82 -14.08 -9.63
N ASN A 146 23.85 -13.86 -10.46
CA ASN A 146 23.85 -14.15 -11.90
C ASN A 146 22.60 -13.58 -12.62
N LYS A 147 22.36 -12.29 -12.43
CA LYS A 147 21.24 -11.53 -13.03
C LYS A 147 21.77 -10.40 -13.91
N LYS A 148 21.06 -10.17 -15.02
CA LYS A 148 21.40 -9.09 -15.94
C LYS A 148 20.97 -7.74 -15.38
N ASN A 149 21.88 -6.78 -15.37
CA ASN A 149 21.51 -5.36 -15.37
C ASN A 149 21.14 -4.98 -16.81
N ARG A 150 19.90 -4.53 -17.03
CA ARG A 150 19.35 -4.16 -18.34
C ARG A 150 19.51 -2.66 -18.61
N GLY A 151 20.20 -1.95 -17.72
CA GLY A 151 20.64 -0.58 -17.88
C GLY A 151 19.67 0.46 -17.34
N GLN A 152 20.19 1.67 -17.30
CA GLN A 152 19.49 2.88 -16.90
C GLN A 152 18.63 3.37 -18.07
N LYS A 153 17.35 3.59 -17.82
CA LYS A 153 16.37 3.93 -18.85
C LYS A 153 15.63 5.21 -18.51
N GLN A 154 14.83 5.66 -19.46
CA GLN A 154 13.96 6.81 -19.28
C GLN A 154 12.57 6.52 -19.84
N ALA A 155 11.52 6.93 -19.13
CA ALA A 155 10.13 6.69 -19.53
C ALA A 155 9.20 7.81 -19.07
N ASN A 156 8.03 7.91 -19.70
CA ASN A 156 7.00 8.90 -19.38
C ASN A 156 6.02 8.38 -18.28
N PHE A 157 6.55 7.81 -17.20
CA PHE A 157 5.72 7.35 -16.08
C PHE A 157 5.18 8.54 -15.28
N HIS A 158 3.88 8.50 -14.93
CA HIS A 158 3.23 9.57 -14.17
C HIS A 158 3.96 9.90 -12.87
N VAL A 159 4.42 8.89 -12.13
CA VAL A 159 5.08 9.12 -10.84
C VAL A 159 6.44 9.81 -10.96
N LEU A 160 7.09 9.72 -12.13
CA LEU A 160 8.33 10.43 -12.43
C LEU A 160 8.05 11.83 -12.97
N ARG A 161 7.04 11.98 -13.83
CA ARG A 161 6.68 13.27 -14.46
C ARG A 161 6.06 14.27 -13.48
N GLU A 162 5.22 13.82 -12.55
CA GLU A 162 4.48 14.71 -11.64
C GLU A 162 5.18 14.88 -10.27
N SER A 163 6.37 14.31 -10.07
CA SER A 163 7.21 14.53 -8.89
C SER A 163 8.00 15.83 -9.02
N LYS A 164 8.03 16.65 -7.97
CA LYS A 164 8.71 17.97 -7.92
C LYS A 164 10.14 17.92 -7.38
N MET A 165 10.67 16.72 -7.18
CA MET A 165 12.01 16.44 -6.67
C MET A 165 12.63 15.31 -7.50
N ALA A 166 13.91 15.00 -7.26
CA ALA A 166 14.55 13.86 -7.91
C ALA A 166 13.71 12.59 -7.72
N SER A 167 13.47 11.86 -8.80
CA SER A 167 12.53 10.74 -8.83
C SER A 167 13.06 9.59 -9.68
N ILE A 168 12.87 8.37 -9.18
CA ILE A 168 13.31 7.15 -9.85
C ILE A 168 12.31 6.02 -9.61
N LEU A 169 12.10 5.18 -10.62
CA LEU A 169 11.31 3.96 -10.54
C LEU A 169 12.22 2.76 -10.83
N LEU A 170 12.21 1.79 -9.91
CA LEU A 170 13.02 0.57 -10.00
C LEU A 170 12.15 -0.62 -10.41
N GLU A 171 12.56 -1.35 -11.45
CA GLU A 171 11.94 -2.62 -11.87
C GLU A 171 12.81 -3.80 -11.43
N ILE A 172 12.52 -4.37 -10.26
CA ILE A 172 13.36 -5.38 -9.62
C ILE A 172 12.98 -6.77 -10.10
N LEU A 173 13.69 -7.25 -11.14
CA LEU A 173 13.51 -8.57 -11.75
C LEU A 173 12.12 -8.75 -12.39
N PHE A 174 11.91 -9.89 -13.08
CA PHE A 174 10.67 -10.20 -13.79
C PHE A 174 9.83 -11.25 -13.04
N ILE A 175 8.59 -10.91 -12.67
CA ILE A 175 7.70 -11.78 -11.85
C ILE A 175 7.20 -13.01 -12.63
N ASP A 176 7.12 -12.91 -13.95
CA ASP A 176 6.71 -13.98 -14.86
C ASP A 176 7.87 -14.89 -15.27
N ASN A 177 9.12 -14.43 -15.13
CA ASN A 177 10.30 -15.26 -15.34
C ASN A 177 10.54 -16.22 -14.16
N LYS A 178 10.63 -17.53 -14.46
CA LYS A 178 10.77 -18.59 -13.44
C LYS A 178 12.02 -18.45 -12.57
N SER A 179 13.16 -18.03 -13.13
CA SER A 179 14.43 -17.90 -12.39
C SER A 179 14.42 -16.68 -11.47
N ASP A 180 13.98 -15.55 -12.01
CA ASP A 180 13.80 -14.30 -11.26
C ASP A 180 12.78 -14.47 -10.11
N ALA A 181 11.66 -15.15 -10.37
CA ALA A 181 10.65 -15.45 -9.36
C ALA A 181 11.14 -16.35 -8.21
N GLN A 182 12.23 -17.11 -8.36
CA GLN A 182 12.85 -17.80 -7.22
C GLN A 182 13.66 -16.84 -6.34
N LEU A 183 14.35 -15.87 -6.94
CA LEU A 183 15.04 -14.83 -6.18
C LEU A 183 14.05 -13.91 -5.45
N LEU A 184 12.93 -13.56 -6.11
CA LEU A 184 11.85 -12.78 -5.48
C LEU A 184 11.16 -13.52 -4.31
N LYS A 185 11.34 -14.84 -4.18
CA LYS A 185 10.92 -15.65 -3.01
C LYS A 185 12.00 -15.76 -1.93
N ASN A 186 13.26 -15.45 -2.25
CA ASN A 186 14.41 -15.66 -1.38
C ASN A 186 14.66 -14.45 -0.45
N GLU A 187 14.49 -14.63 0.87
CA GLU A 187 14.71 -13.54 1.84
C GLU A 187 16.12 -12.94 1.79
N LYS A 188 17.17 -13.72 1.48
CA LYS A 188 18.53 -13.20 1.39
C LYS A 188 18.61 -12.20 0.23
N PHE A 189 18.19 -12.60 -0.98
CA PHE A 189 18.15 -11.70 -2.12
C PHE A 189 17.33 -10.43 -1.83
N LEU A 190 16.16 -10.57 -1.20
CA LEU A 190 15.32 -9.41 -0.84
C LEU A 190 15.97 -8.50 0.22
N ASN A 191 16.84 -9.01 1.10
CA ASN A 191 17.63 -8.19 2.02
C ASN A 191 18.74 -7.46 1.26
N ASP A 192 19.56 -8.20 0.53
CA ASP A 192 20.75 -7.69 -0.15
C ASP A 192 20.40 -6.60 -1.17
N ILE A 193 19.36 -6.82 -1.99
CA ILE A 193 18.87 -5.81 -2.93
C ILE A 193 18.33 -4.56 -2.22
N SER A 194 17.70 -4.72 -1.04
CA SER A 194 17.20 -3.60 -0.25
C SER A 194 18.33 -2.82 0.43
N GLU A 195 19.43 -3.47 0.79
CA GLU A 195 20.64 -2.83 1.31
C GLU A 195 21.37 -2.06 0.20
N ALA A 196 21.50 -2.64 -0.99
CA ALA A 196 22.07 -1.97 -2.16
C ALA A 196 21.27 -0.73 -2.58
N ILE A 197 19.93 -0.83 -2.68
CA ILE A 197 19.06 0.33 -2.94
C ILE A 197 19.30 1.44 -1.91
N SER A 198 19.33 1.08 -0.62
CA SER A 198 19.50 2.05 0.48
C SER A 198 20.88 2.70 0.48
N THR A 199 21.92 1.93 0.11
CA THR A 199 23.29 2.42 -0.03
C THR A 199 23.40 3.40 -1.20
N GLY A 200 22.81 3.07 -2.36
CA GLY A 200 22.77 3.96 -3.52
C GLY A 200 22.03 5.28 -3.24
N VAL A 201 20.90 5.22 -2.52
CA VAL A 201 20.19 6.43 -2.02
C VAL A 201 21.09 7.25 -1.08
N GLY A 202 21.80 6.58 -0.16
CA GLY A 202 22.75 7.20 0.76
C GLY A 202 23.86 7.96 0.05
N ASN A 203 24.48 7.32 -0.95
CA ASN A 203 25.52 7.92 -1.78
C ASN A 203 24.98 9.10 -2.63
N ALA A 204 23.85 8.90 -3.32
CA ALA A 204 23.26 9.89 -4.21
C ALA A 204 22.94 11.21 -3.50
N LEU A 205 22.31 11.12 -2.31
CA LEU A 205 21.90 12.26 -1.51
C LEU A 205 22.97 12.75 -0.51
N ALA A 206 24.14 12.11 -0.48
CA ALA A 206 25.21 12.35 0.49
C ALA A 206 24.71 12.33 1.95
N LEU A 207 23.90 11.31 2.29
CA LEU A 207 23.30 11.17 3.62
C LEU A 207 24.39 10.87 4.67
N PRO A 208 24.46 11.62 5.79
CA PRO A 208 25.38 11.29 6.87
C PRO A 208 25.06 9.90 7.44
N LYS A 209 26.08 9.04 7.62
CA LYS A 209 25.89 7.71 8.22
C LYS A 209 25.73 7.83 9.75
N LYS A 210 24.77 7.09 10.30
CA LYS A 210 24.59 6.97 11.76
C LYS A 210 25.73 6.14 12.35
N GLY A 211 26.38 6.66 13.38
CA GLY A 211 27.51 5.99 14.04
C GLY A 211 28.88 6.20 13.38
N SER A 212 28.95 6.94 12.27
CA SER A 212 30.24 7.46 11.78
C SER A 212 30.63 8.69 12.59
N ASN A 213 31.54 8.52 13.55
CA ASN A 213 32.23 9.65 14.15
C ASN A 213 33.01 10.40 13.06
N VAL A 214 32.92 11.72 13.07
CA VAL A 214 33.76 12.59 12.24
C VAL A 214 35.20 12.50 12.76
N VAL A 215 36.08 11.87 11.99
CA VAL A 215 37.54 11.98 12.16
C VAL A 215 38.15 12.07 10.76
N GLY A 216 38.98 13.10 10.53
CA GLY A 216 39.71 13.25 9.28
C GLY A 216 40.93 12.32 9.19
N THR A 217 41.43 12.15 7.97
CA THR A 217 42.80 11.71 7.65
C THR A 217 43.38 10.51 8.42
N SER A 218 43.36 9.31 7.83
CA SER A 218 44.57 8.48 7.60
C SER A 218 44.25 7.12 6.94
N ASN A 219 45.31 6.43 6.49
CA ASN A 219 45.33 5.28 5.58
C ASN A 219 44.72 3.98 6.17
N PRO A 220 44.40 2.96 5.33
CA PRO A 220 43.72 1.75 5.79
C PRO A 220 44.69 0.68 6.30
N ASN A 221 44.38 0.06 7.45
CA ASN A 221 44.65 -1.37 7.66
C ASN A 221 43.85 -1.95 8.84
N ASN A 222 43.08 -3.00 8.52
CA ASN A 222 42.58 -4.08 9.37
C ASN A 222 42.04 -3.82 10.79
N SER A 223 40.72 -4.01 10.97
CA SER A 223 40.20 -5.02 11.91
C SER A 223 38.75 -5.38 11.62
N ALA A 224 38.43 -6.68 11.65
CA ALA A 224 37.13 -7.20 11.27
C ALA A 224 36.02 -6.86 12.28
N ILE A 225 34.89 -6.35 11.80
CA ILE A 225 33.64 -6.35 12.57
C ILE A 225 33.04 -7.74 12.45
N GLU A 226 33.10 -8.54 13.53
CA GLU A 226 32.48 -9.87 13.57
C GLU A 226 30.99 -9.80 13.22
N LYS A 227 30.57 -10.57 12.21
CA LYS A 227 29.14 -10.74 11.89
C LYS A 227 28.48 -11.57 12.98
N VAL A 228 27.63 -10.94 13.78
CA VAL A 228 26.87 -11.60 14.85
C VAL A 228 25.89 -12.61 14.26
N ASN A 229 26.19 -13.90 14.40
CA ASN A 229 25.35 -14.98 13.92
C ASN A 229 24.12 -15.17 14.84
N ILE A 230 22.94 -14.83 14.33
CA ILE A 230 21.65 -14.92 15.06
C ILE A 230 20.90 -16.19 14.64
N SER A 231 20.71 -17.09 15.60
CA SER A 231 19.83 -18.26 15.46
C SER A 231 18.39 -17.91 15.83
N LYS A 232 17.42 -18.61 15.22
CA LYS A 232 15.99 -18.31 15.37
C LYS A 232 15.44 -18.85 16.70
N ALA A 233 15.43 -18.02 17.74
CA ALA A 233 14.66 -18.24 18.96
C ALA A 233 13.44 -17.32 18.99
N THR A 234 12.26 -17.88 19.24
CA THR A 234 11.00 -17.12 19.31
C THR A 234 10.18 -17.54 20.52
N GLY A 235 9.76 -16.58 21.34
CA GLY A 235 8.91 -16.84 22.51
C GLY A 235 8.84 -15.65 23.47
N THR A 236 7.94 -15.75 24.45
CA THR A 236 7.86 -14.77 25.55
C THR A 236 8.76 -15.21 26.70
N TYR A 237 9.67 -14.34 27.12
CA TYR A 237 10.58 -14.56 28.24
C TYR A 237 10.28 -13.57 29.36
N ILE A 238 10.57 -13.96 30.60
CA ILE A 238 10.41 -13.16 31.81
C ILE A 238 11.80 -12.81 32.35
N VAL A 239 12.03 -11.53 32.66
CA VAL A 239 13.26 -11.04 33.26
C VAL A 239 13.35 -11.46 34.74
N THR A 240 14.45 -12.11 35.13
CA THR A 240 14.66 -12.61 36.50
C THR A 240 15.44 -11.65 37.40
N ALA A 241 16.28 -10.78 36.80
CA ALA A 241 17.09 -9.78 37.51
C ALA A 241 16.28 -8.53 37.90
N ASN A 242 16.66 -7.88 39.01
CA ASN A 242 16.02 -6.63 39.49
C ASN A 242 16.14 -5.48 38.47
N SER A 243 17.30 -5.38 37.79
CA SER A 243 17.53 -4.50 36.66
C SER A 243 18.39 -5.25 35.63
N LEU A 244 17.97 -5.25 34.36
CA LEU A 244 18.66 -5.90 33.26
C LEU A 244 18.91 -4.91 32.12
N ASN A 245 20.18 -4.61 31.84
CA ASN A 245 20.55 -3.65 30.80
C ASN A 245 20.25 -4.20 29.40
N VAL A 246 19.47 -3.44 28.62
CA VAL A 246 19.23 -3.66 27.19
C VAL A 246 20.35 -2.97 26.43
N ARG A 247 21.05 -3.71 25.56
CA ARG A 247 22.23 -3.24 24.83
C ARG A 247 22.03 -3.25 23.32
N THR A 248 22.90 -2.56 22.59
CA THR A 248 22.91 -2.52 21.11
C THR A 248 23.50 -3.76 20.44
N GLY A 249 24.15 -4.66 21.18
CA GLY A 249 24.76 -5.90 20.68
C GLY A 249 24.93 -6.96 21.75
N ASP A 250 25.49 -8.11 21.38
CA ASP A 250 25.52 -9.34 22.18
C ASP A 250 26.75 -9.48 23.10
N GLY A 251 26.98 -8.44 23.90
CA GLY A 251 28.07 -8.40 24.88
C GLY A 251 27.94 -7.25 25.88
N THR A 252 28.64 -7.35 27.00
CA THR A 252 28.67 -6.30 28.04
C THR A 252 29.44 -5.05 27.63
N SER A 253 30.27 -5.12 26.58
CA SER A 253 30.97 -4.00 25.95
C SER A 253 30.05 -3.10 25.09
N TYR A 254 28.88 -3.59 24.67
CA TYR A 254 27.98 -2.80 23.82
C TYR A 254 27.19 -1.74 24.62
N PRO A 255 26.99 -0.52 24.08
CA PRO A 255 26.22 0.54 24.72
C PRO A 255 24.84 0.11 25.23
N THR A 256 24.48 0.58 26.42
CA THR A 256 23.16 0.38 27.03
C THR A 256 22.15 1.39 26.47
N ILE A 257 21.01 0.92 25.98
CA ILE A 257 19.90 1.73 25.43
C ILE A 257 18.68 1.81 26.36
N GLY A 258 18.77 1.17 27.52
CA GLY A 258 17.78 1.20 28.59
C GLY A 258 17.93 -0.02 29.50
N SER A 259 16.96 -0.24 30.38
CA SER A 259 16.87 -1.44 31.20
C SER A 259 15.45 -2.01 31.21
N LEU A 260 15.37 -3.26 31.65
CA LEU A 260 14.14 -3.97 32.00
C LEU A 260 14.15 -4.26 33.51
N LYS A 261 12.96 -4.34 34.12
CA LYS A 261 12.80 -4.68 35.55
C LYS A 261 12.46 -6.16 35.74
N LYS A 262 12.63 -6.68 36.96
CA LYS A 262 12.20 -8.04 37.32
C LYS A 262 10.72 -8.26 36.99
N ASN A 263 10.41 -9.44 36.48
CA ASN A 263 9.10 -9.87 35.98
C ASN A 263 8.61 -9.19 34.68
N GLU A 264 9.38 -8.26 34.10
CA GLU A 264 9.06 -7.68 32.79
C GLU A 264 9.12 -8.76 31.68
N GLN A 265 8.24 -8.65 30.70
CA GLN A 265 8.05 -9.65 29.65
C GLN A 265 8.55 -9.12 28.31
N ILE A 266 9.41 -9.90 27.64
CA ILE A 266 9.93 -9.59 26.31
C ILE A 266 9.57 -10.68 25.31
N ASN A 267 9.25 -10.27 24.08
CA ASN A 267 9.01 -11.18 22.96
C ASN A 267 10.29 -11.27 22.13
N VAL A 268 11.03 -12.36 22.33
CA VAL A 268 12.31 -12.62 21.68
C VAL A 268 12.07 -12.98 20.20
N THR A 269 12.92 -12.43 19.33
CA THR A 269 12.91 -12.65 17.88
C THR A 269 14.13 -13.43 17.37
N GLY A 270 15.20 -13.52 18.17
CA GLY A 270 16.40 -14.30 17.85
C GLY A 270 17.32 -14.48 19.07
N VAL A 271 18.29 -15.40 18.98
CA VAL A 271 19.35 -15.57 19.98
C VAL A 271 20.71 -15.74 19.29
N THR A 272 21.72 -15.02 19.76
CA THR A 272 23.08 -15.10 19.20
C THR A 272 23.84 -16.33 19.72
N SER A 273 24.95 -16.68 19.09
CA SER A 273 25.86 -17.72 19.58
C SER A 273 26.30 -17.49 21.03
N LYS A 274 26.53 -16.23 21.41
CA LYS A 274 26.89 -15.77 22.77
C LYS A 274 25.71 -15.79 23.77
N LYS A 275 24.56 -16.40 23.42
CA LYS A 275 23.33 -16.50 24.23
C LYS A 275 22.72 -15.16 24.64
N TRP A 276 22.83 -14.14 23.78
CA TRP A 276 22.07 -12.89 23.94
C TRP A 276 20.79 -12.95 23.13
N TYR A 277 19.70 -12.49 23.73
CA TYR A 277 18.35 -12.60 23.22
C TYR A 277 17.91 -11.27 22.63
N GLN A 278 17.61 -11.29 21.33
CA GLN A 278 17.23 -10.15 20.52
C GLN A 278 15.72 -9.91 20.62
N PHE A 279 15.29 -8.66 20.77
CA PHE A 279 13.89 -8.26 20.77
C PHE A 279 13.73 -6.78 20.36
N SER A 280 12.49 -6.31 20.17
CA SER A 280 12.21 -4.88 19.94
C SER A 280 12.05 -4.15 21.27
N TYR A 281 12.88 -3.13 21.50
CA TYR A 281 12.85 -2.25 22.67
C TYR A 281 12.71 -0.79 22.22
N LYS A 282 11.58 -0.16 22.56
CA LYS A 282 11.27 1.26 22.22
C LYS A 282 11.47 1.57 20.72
N GLY A 283 11.12 0.64 19.84
CA GLY A 283 11.25 0.78 18.38
C GLY A 283 12.65 0.50 17.82
N LYS A 284 13.63 0.12 18.64
CA LYS A 284 14.98 -0.27 18.24
C LYS A 284 15.21 -1.76 18.51
N THR A 285 16.17 -2.37 17.82
CA THR A 285 16.67 -3.71 18.19
C THR A 285 17.46 -3.61 19.50
N GLY A 286 17.07 -4.41 20.49
CA GLY A 286 17.77 -4.53 21.77
C GLY A 286 18.19 -5.97 22.04
N TYR A 287 19.30 -6.14 22.75
CA TYR A 287 19.84 -7.42 23.18
C TYR A 287 19.94 -7.45 24.71
N VAL A 288 19.62 -8.59 25.31
CA VAL A 288 19.81 -8.86 26.74
C VAL A 288 20.44 -10.23 26.96
N SER A 289 21.22 -10.40 28.02
CA SER A 289 21.86 -11.68 28.33
C SER A 289 20.81 -12.72 28.75
N GLY A 290 20.87 -13.91 28.14
CA GLY A 290 19.98 -15.04 28.42
C GLY A 290 20.06 -15.57 29.84
N ALA A 291 21.18 -15.31 30.56
CA ALA A 291 21.34 -15.71 31.96
C ALA A 291 20.28 -15.09 32.90
N TYR A 292 19.65 -13.98 32.47
CA TYR A 292 18.63 -13.25 33.25
C TYR A 292 17.22 -13.39 32.67
N LEU A 293 16.99 -14.41 31.84
CA LEU A 293 15.70 -14.71 31.22
C LEU A 293 15.21 -16.11 31.57
N LYS A 294 13.94 -16.23 31.98
CA LYS A 294 13.23 -17.50 32.09
C LYS A 294 12.19 -17.61 30.98
N VAL A 295 12.18 -18.72 30.24
CA VAL A 295 11.09 -19.02 29.29
C VAL A 295 9.77 -19.00 30.05
N LYS A 296 8.77 -18.26 29.57
CA LYS A 296 7.41 -18.35 30.09
C LYS A 296 6.77 -19.62 29.50
N PRO A 297 6.42 -20.65 30.30
CA PRO A 297 5.76 -21.83 29.76
C PRO A 297 4.47 -21.43 29.06
N ALA A 298 4.22 -21.98 27.88
CA ALA A 298 2.96 -21.79 27.20
C ALA A 298 1.87 -22.51 28.01
N VAL A 299 1.02 -21.75 28.71
CA VAL A 299 -0.13 -22.31 29.43
C VAL A 299 -0.99 -23.09 28.42
N PRO A 300 -1.28 -24.39 28.65
CA PRO A 300 -2.12 -25.16 27.75
C PRO A 300 -3.49 -24.50 27.66
N LYS A 301 -3.84 -24.05 26.45
CA LYS A 301 -4.84 -23.03 26.18
C LYS A 301 -6.25 -23.43 26.66
N PRO A 302 -6.79 -22.78 27.72
CA PRO A 302 -8.24 -22.74 27.92
C PRO A 302 -8.86 -21.92 26.79
N ALA A 303 -10.13 -22.15 26.47
CA ALA A 303 -10.79 -21.47 25.36
C ALA A 303 -10.67 -19.93 25.48
N PRO A 304 -10.26 -19.21 24.41
CA PRO A 304 -9.83 -17.82 24.55
C PRO A 304 -11.01 -16.87 24.85
N LYS A 305 -10.97 -16.23 26.02
CA LYS A 305 -11.81 -15.09 26.40
C LYS A 305 -11.54 -13.91 25.44
N PRO A 306 -12.54 -13.10 25.04
CA PRO A 306 -12.38 -12.18 23.91
C PRO A 306 -11.45 -11.00 24.19
N ALA A 307 -10.65 -10.62 23.19
CA ALA A 307 -9.93 -9.35 23.17
C ALA A 307 -10.90 -8.16 23.09
N ALA A 308 -10.48 -7.01 23.65
CA ALA A 308 -11.32 -5.82 23.77
C ALA A 308 -11.86 -5.31 22.42
N LYS A 309 -13.15 -4.94 22.41
CA LYS A 309 -13.82 -4.28 21.27
C LYS A 309 -13.14 -2.95 20.94
N PRO A 310 -12.98 -2.58 19.66
CA PRO A 310 -12.90 -1.17 19.28
C PRO A 310 -14.12 -0.44 19.82
N LYS A 311 -13.95 0.75 20.41
CA LYS A 311 -15.08 1.62 20.79
C LYS A 311 -15.90 1.89 19.53
N SER A 312 -17.16 1.48 19.56
CA SER A 312 -18.05 1.52 18.40
C SER A 312 -18.92 2.77 18.44
N ASP A 313 -18.83 3.61 17.40
CA ASP A 313 -20.01 4.36 16.99
C ASP A 313 -21.12 3.37 16.60
N PRO A 314 -22.37 3.54 17.09
CA PRO A 314 -23.47 2.66 16.78
C PRO A 314 -23.99 2.92 15.35
N PHE A 315 -23.31 2.34 14.36
CA PHE A 315 -23.84 2.31 12.98
C PHE A 315 -25.20 1.58 12.97
N LYS A 316 -26.26 2.31 12.60
CA LYS A 316 -27.63 1.79 12.56
C LYS A 316 -27.72 0.57 11.64
N VAL A 317 -27.87 -0.61 12.25
CA VAL A 317 -28.15 -1.87 11.53
C VAL A 317 -29.64 -1.88 11.20
N THR A 318 -30.00 -1.79 9.92
CA THR A 318 -31.37 -2.00 9.48
C THR A 318 -31.65 -3.50 9.33
N LYS A 319 -32.85 -3.93 9.72
CA LYS A 319 -33.28 -5.33 9.59
C LYS A 319 -33.33 -5.69 8.10
N ALA A 320 -32.61 -6.74 7.72
CA ALA A 320 -32.54 -7.23 6.34
C ALA A 320 -32.46 -8.75 6.38
N SER A 321 -33.32 -9.43 5.62
CA SER A 321 -33.42 -10.89 5.63
C SER A 321 -33.32 -11.46 4.22
N GLY A 322 -32.66 -12.60 4.08
CA GLY A 322 -32.62 -13.38 2.84
C GLY A 322 -31.33 -14.17 2.68
N THR A 323 -31.35 -15.16 1.79
CA THR A 323 -30.16 -15.93 1.42
C THR A 323 -29.40 -15.22 0.30
N TYR A 324 -28.10 -15.02 0.50
CA TYR A 324 -27.18 -14.41 -0.46
C TYR A 324 -26.07 -15.41 -0.81
N ILE A 325 -25.54 -15.29 -2.03
CA ILE A 325 -24.45 -16.09 -2.57
C ILE A 325 -23.18 -15.24 -2.58
N VAL A 326 -22.09 -15.78 -2.05
CA VAL A 326 -20.76 -15.15 -2.08
C VAL A 326 -20.19 -15.16 -3.50
N THR A 327 -19.81 -14.00 -4.02
CA THR A 327 -19.27 -13.85 -5.39
C THR A 327 -17.74 -13.88 -5.45
N ALA A 328 -17.05 -13.58 -4.34
CA ALA A 328 -15.60 -13.56 -4.23
C ALA A 328 -15.00 -14.95 -3.91
N ASN A 329 -13.79 -15.23 -4.41
CA ASN A 329 -13.06 -16.49 -4.15
C ASN A 329 -12.81 -16.74 -2.65
N SER A 330 -12.56 -15.68 -1.89
CA SER A 330 -12.49 -15.69 -0.42
C SER A 330 -13.08 -14.39 0.13
N LEU A 331 -14.06 -14.50 1.03
CA LEU A 331 -14.74 -13.38 1.69
C LEU A 331 -14.56 -13.48 3.20
N ASN A 332 -13.83 -12.55 3.79
CA ASN A 332 -13.59 -12.50 5.24
C ASN A 332 -14.88 -12.15 6.00
N VAL A 333 -15.20 -12.95 7.02
CA VAL A 333 -16.23 -12.68 8.03
C VAL A 333 -15.56 -12.02 9.23
N ARG A 334 -16.03 -10.86 9.66
CA ARG A 334 -15.38 -10.04 10.71
C ARG A 334 -16.28 -9.82 11.93
N THR A 335 -15.67 -9.48 13.06
CA THR A 335 -16.36 -9.13 14.31
C THR A 335 -17.14 -7.81 14.27
N GLY A 336 -16.96 -7.00 13.22
CA GLY A 336 -17.66 -5.73 13.01
C GLY A 336 -17.63 -5.28 11.54
N ASN A 337 -18.36 -4.21 11.24
CA ASN A 337 -18.68 -3.72 9.90
C ASN A 337 -17.56 -2.92 9.21
N SER A 338 -16.29 -3.32 9.37
CA SER A 338 -15.16 -2.75 8.61
C SER A 338 -13.98 -3.70 8.54
N THR A 339 -13.01 -3.41 7.67
CA THR A 339 -11.74 -4.15 7.56
C THR A 339 -10.86 -4.05 8.81
N LYS A 340 -11.11 -3.08 9.70
CA LYS A 340 -10.37 -2.91 10.98
C LYS A 340 -10.74 -3.96 12.02
N TYR A 341 -11.88 -4.63 11.89
CA TYR A 341 -12.33 -5.65 12.84
C TYR A 341 -11.67 -7.01 12.58
N SER A 342 -11.41 -7.74 13.67
CA SER A 342 -10.79 -9.07 13.63
C SER A 342 -11.60 -10.08 12.81
N SER A 343 -10.90 -11.00 12.13
CA SER A 343 -11.55 -12.05 11.34
C SER A 343 -12.06 -13.18 12.23
N LEU A 344 -13.32 -13.58 12.00
CA LEU A 344 -13.93 -14.81 12.54
C LEU A 344 -13.67 -16.02 11.63
N GLY A 345 -13.20 -15.79 10.40
CA GLY A 345 -12.98 -16.80 9.37
C GLY A 345 -13.30 -16.26 7.98
N SER A 346 -13.43 -17.16 6.99
CA SER A 346 -13.78 -16.79 5.62
C SER A 346 -14.85 -17.71 5.02
N LEU A 347 -15.47 -17.22 3.94
CA LEU A 347 -16.41 -17.92 3.08
C LEU A 347 -15.81 -18.02 1.68
N LYS A 348 -16.03 -19.14 0.99
CA LYS A 348 -15.58 -19.33 -0.40
C LYS A 348 -16.63 -18.84 -1.39
N LYS A 349 -16.24 -18.68 -2.66
CA LYS A 349 -17.17 -18.39 -3.77
C LYS A 349 -18.27 -19.45 -3.82
N ASN A 350 -19.48 -19.00 -4.15
CA ASN A 350 -20.73 -19.76 -4.16
C ASN A 350 -21.25 -20.22 -2.78
N ASN A 351 -20.55 -19.97 -1.66
CA ASN A 351 -21.13 -20.18 -0.33
C ASN A 351 -22.43 -19.38 -0.18
N GLN A 352 -23.44 -19.99 0.43
CA GLN A 352 -24.70 -19.34 0.75
C GLN A 352 -24.66 -18.82 2.20
N VAL A 353 -25.13 -17.59 2.41
CA VAL A 353 -25.25 -16.96 3.73
C VAL A 353 -26.63 -16.38 3.94
N ASN A 354 -27.19 -16.60 5.13
CA ASN A 354 -28.41 -15.93 5.55
C ASN A 354 -28.05 -14.61 6.23
N VAL A 355 -28.52 -13.52 5.64
CA VAL A 355 -28.36 -12.16 6.15
C VAL A 355 -29.42 -11.89 7.21
N THR A 356 -29.02 -11.24 8.30
CA THR A 356 -29.89 -10.83 9.42
C THR A 356 -30.01 -9.30 9.55
N GLY A 357 -29.11 -8.55 8.94
CA GLY A 357 -29.14 -7.08 8.96
C GLY A 357 -28.18 -6.46 7.95
N LYS A 358 -28.36 -5.17 7.66
CA LYS A 358 -27.47 -4.36 6.82
C LYS A 358 -27.08 -3.09 7.55
N THR A 359 -25.83 -2.66 7.38
CA THR A 359 -25.30 -1.40 7.90
C THR A 359 -25.27 -0.33 6.80
N SER A 360 -25.31 0.94 7.21
CA SER A 360 -25.24 2.09 6.29
C SER A 360 -24.01 2.08 5.38
N ASN A 361 -22.86 1.59 5.86
CA ASN A 361 -21.62 1.45 5.09
C ASN A 361 -21.53 0.16 4.23
N ASN A 362 -22.68 -0.42 3.87
CA ASN A 362 -22.82 -1.57 2.97
C ASN A 362 -22.17 -2.90 3.47
N TRP A 363 -22.01 -3.08 4.78
CA TRP A 363 -21.72 -4.40 5.36
C TRP A 363 -23.00 -5.10 5.78
N TYR A 364 -23.00 -6.42 5.63
CA TYR A 364 -24.12 -7.31 5.88
C TYR A 364 -23.80 -8.16 7.11
N GLN A 365 -24.72 -8.18 8.07
CA GLN A 365 -24.66 -9.02 9.27
C GLN A 365 -25.17 -10.42 8.93
N ILE A 366 -24.44 -11.45 9.37
CA ILE A 366 -24.74 -12.87 9.18
C ILE A 366 -24.49 -13.65 10.48
N LYS A 367 -25.08 -14.84 10.60
CA LYS A 367 -24.68 -15.83 11.61
C LYS A 367 -23.61 -16.75 11.03
N PHE A 368 -22.44 -16.82 11.65
CA PHE A 368 -21.29 -17.61 11.20
C PHE A 368 -20.68 -18.39 12.36
N LYS A 369 -20.64 -19.73 12.25
CA LYS A 369 -20.16 -20.65 13.31
C LYS A 369 -20.72 -20.31 14.71
N GLY A 370 -22.04 -20.12 14.79
CA GLY A 370 -22.76 -19.76 16.02
C GLY A 370 -22.66 -18.29 16.46
N LYS A 371 -21.74 -17.49 15.91
CA LYS A 371 -21.51 -16.09 16.30
C LYS A 371 -22.06 -15.10 15.27
N THR A 372 -22.35 -13.88 15.71
CA THR A 372 -22.66 -12.75 14.80
C THR A 372 -21.38 -12.29 14.12
N GLY A 373 -21.42 -12.20 12.78
CA GLY A 373 -20.32 -11.71 11.97
C GLY A 373 -20.78 -10.76 10.87
N TYR A 374 -19.84 -10.02 10.29
CA TYR A 374 -20.10 -9.04 9.23
C TYR A 374 -19.27 -9.35 7.99
N VAL A 375 -19.89 -9.22 6.81
CA VAL A 375 -19.25 -9.41 5.51
C VAL A 375 -19.55 -8.21 4.61
N SER A 376 -18.65 -7.87 3.68
CA SER A 376 -18.87 -6.76 2.74
C SER A 376 -19.93 -7.13 1.70
N GLY A 377 -20.95 -6.27 1.56
CA GLY A 377 -22.04 -6.44 0.60
C GLY A 377 -21.61 -6.34 -0.86
N ALA A 378 -20.40 -5.82 -1.14
CA ALA A 378 -19.82 -5.82 -2.49
C ALA A 378 -19.58 -7.24 -3.05
N TYR A 379 -19.52 -8.24 -2.17
CA TYR A 379 -19.24 -9.63 -2.52
C TYR A 379 -20.43 -10.58 -2.28
N LEU A 380 -21.64 -10.02 -2.17
CA LEU A 380 -22.88 -10.77 -2.00
C LEU A 380 -23.87 -10.50 -3.15
N ARG A 381 -24.50 -11.57 -3.64
CA ARG A 381 -25.62 -11.51 -4.60
C ARG A 381 -26.83 -12.19 -3.99
N ALA A 382 -28.00 -11.54 -3.95
CA ALA A 382 -29.21 -12.19 -3.47
C ALA A 382 -29.53 -13.46 -4.27
N LYS A 383 -29.90 -14.55 -3.58
CA LYS A 383 -30.39 -15.77 -4.23
C LYS A 383 -31.87 -15.56 -4.60
N PRO A 384 -32.28 -15.77 -5.86
CA PRO A 384 -33.70 -15.80 -6.20
C PRO A 384 -34.42 -16.86 -5.38
N VAL A 385 -35.55 -16.52 -4.76
CA VAL A 385 -36.41 -17.49 -4.09
C VAL A 385 -37.11 -18.31 -5.19
N ALA A 386 -37.05 -19.64 -5.09
CA ALA A 386 -37.76 -20.51 -6.02
C ALA A 386 -39.27 -20.33 -5.84
N ALA A 387 -40.01 -20.12 -6.93
CA ALA A 387 -41.46 -20.06 -6.89
C ALA A 387 -42.02 -21.45 -6.54
N LYS A 388 -42.79 -21.54 -5.46
CA LYS A 388 -43.61 -22.73 -5.17
C LYS A 388 -44.74 -22.80 -6.22
N PRO A 389 -45.14 -23.98 -6.73
CA PRO A 389 -46.19 -24.08 -7.76
C PRO A 389 -47.52 -23.50 -7.28
N ALA A 390 -48.26 -22.87 -8.20
CA ALA A 390 -49.51 -22.18 -7.90
C ALA A 390 -50.72 -22.92 -8.50
N PRO A 391 -51.79 -23.13 -7.72
CA PRO A 391 -53.15 -23.27 -8.26
C PRO A 391 -53.65 -21.93 -8.83
N LYS A 392 -54.64 -21.97 -9.72
CA LYS A 392 -55.16 -20.88 -10.56
C LYS A 392 -56.70 -20.86 -10.41
N PRO A 393 -57.44 -19.78 -10.76
CA PRO A 393 -57.29 -18.36 -10.41
C PRO A 393 -58.57 -17.76 -9.75
N ALA A 394 -58.47 -16.56 -9.15
CA ALA A 394 -59.59 -15.62 -9.02
C ALA A 394 -59.09 -14.16 -9.06
N SER A 395 -60.01 -13.20 -9.25
CA SER A 395 -59.76 -11.87 -9.80
C SER A 395 -59.13 -10.82 -8.86
N LYS A 396 -58.51 -9.82 -9.49
CA LYS A 396 -57.88 -8.64 -8.88
C LYS A 396 -58.80 -7.42 -9.01
N PRO A 397 -58.69 -6.40 -8.15
CA PRO A 397 -58.37 -5.07 -8.72
C PRO A 397 -57.01 -4.48 -8.27
N ALA A 398 -56.39 -3.70 -9.17
CA ALA A 398 -55.27 -2.80 -8.87
C ALA A 398 -55.82 -1.40 -8.48
N ALA A 399 -55.07 -0.33 -8.15
CA ALA A 399 -53.68 0.05 -8.43
C ALA A 399 -53.24 1.18 -7.43
N LYS A 400 -52.31 2.14 -7.65
CA LYS A 400 -51.41 2.57 -8.76
C LYS A 400 -50.06 3.08 -8.09
N PRO A 401 -49.23 4.08 -8.53
CA PRO A 401 -47.77 4.06 -8.22
C PRO A 401 -47.08 5.44 -7.98
N LYS A 402 -45.73 5.47 -7.97
CA LYS A 402 -44.81 6.36 -8.76
C LYS A 402 -43.36 5.95 -8.45
N SER A 403 -42.35 6.11 -9.32
CA SER A 403 -42.08 7.16 -10.31
C SER A 403 -42.25 6.76 -11.78
N ALA A 404 -42.58 7.75 -12.61
CA ALA A 404 -42.80 7.61 -14.05
C ALA A 404 -41.52 7.86 -14.87
N PRO A 405 -41.42 7.36 -16.13
CA PRO A 405 -40.37 7.75 -17.07
C PRO A 405 -40.51 9.23 -17.47
N ALA A 406 -39.38 9.93 -17.64
CA ALA A 406 -39.39 11.31 -18.13
C ALA A 406 -39.83 11.37 -19.61
N LYS A 407 -40.51 12.45 -20.02
CA LYS A 407 -40.89 12.69 -21.42
C LYS A 407 -39.64 12.67 -22.31
N ALA A 408 -39.69 11.88 -23.39
CA ALA A 408 -38.70 11.89 -24.45
C ALA A 408 -39.20 12.80 -25.60
N SER A 409 -38.32 13.64 -26.13
CA SER A 409 -38.56 14.38 -27.38
C SER A 409 -38.64 13.38 -28.53
N LYS A 410 -39.58 13.56 -29.47
CA LYS A 410 -39.61 12.77 -30.71
C LYS A 410 -38.32 13.04 -31.50
N VAL A 411 -37.53 11.99 -31.69
CA VAL A 411 -36.31 11.98 -32.50
C VAL A 411 -36.27 10.62 -33.17
N SER A 412 -36.24 10.61 -34.51
CA SER A 412 -36.17 9.40 -35.33
C SER A 412 -34.82 9.31 -36.03
N GLY A 413 -34.19 8.15 -36.00
CA GLY A 413 -32.93 7.90 -36.70
C GLY A 413 -32.36 6.53 -36.37
N THR A 414 -31.45 6.04 -37.23
CA THR A 414 -30.75 4.77 -37.03
C THR A 414 -29.37 5.02 -36.43
N TYR A 415 -29.07 4.34 -35.33
CA TYR A 415 -27.82 4.48 -34.59
C TYR A 415 -27.09 3.13 -34.50
N ILE A 416 -25.77 3.18 -34.42
CA ILE A 416 -24.88 2.02 -34.26
C ILE A 416 -24.33 2.02 -32.83
N VAL A 417 -24.43 0.87 -32.15
CA VAL A 417 -23.87 0.67 -30.81
C VAL A 417 -22.34 0.58 -30.87
N THR A 418 -21.65 1.46 -30.15
CA THR A 418 -20.17 1.52 -30.13
C THR A 418 -19.52 0.69 -29.02
N ALA A 419 -20.25 0.42 -27.93
CA ALA A 419 -19.78 -0.37 -26.79
C ALA A 419 -19.83 -1.89 -27.05
N SER A 420 -18.93 -2.65 -26.43
CA SER A 420 -18.90 -4.13 -26.49
C SER A 420 -20.19 -4.78 -26.00
N SER A 421 -20.82 -4.19 -24.96
CA SER A 421 -22.15 -4.56 -24.47
C SER A 421 -22.87 -3.34 -23.90
N LEU A 422 -24.06 -3.03 -24.41
CA LEU A 422 -24.91 -1.91 -24.01
C LEU A 422 -26.23 -2.42 -23.41
N ASN A 423 -26.50 -2.09 -22.15
CA ASN A 423 -27.74 -2.51 -21.48
C ASN A 423 -28.96 -1.71 -21.98
N VAL A 424 -30.04 -2.42 -22.34
CA VAL A 424 -31.37 -1.88 -22.59
C VAL A 424 -32.15 -1.90 -21.27
N ARG A 425 -32.79 -0.80 -20.89
CA ARG A 425 -33.44 -0.65 -19.57
C ARG A 425 -34.91 -0.24 -19.67
N THR A 426 -35.66 -0.45 -18.59
CA THR A 426 -37.08 -0.05 -18.47
C THR A 426 -37.31 1.46 -18.31
N GLY A 427 -36.25 2.24 -18.13
CA GLY A 427 -36.32 3.70 -17.99
C GLY A 427 -34.95 4.36 -18.21
N ASN A 428 -34.94 5.68 -18.30
CA ASN A 428 -33.82 6.53 -18.73
C ASN A 428 -32.73 6.74 -17.66
N SER A 429 -32.32 5.69 -16.94
CA SER A 429 -31.16 5.74 -16.04
C SER A 429 -30.60 4.35 -15.73
N THR A 430 -29.37 4.28 -15.23
CA THR A 430 -28.73 3.04 -14.76
C THR A 430 -29.44 2.41 -13.55
N LYS A 431 -30.35 3.12 -12.89
CA LYS A 431 -31.17 2.63 -11.77
C LYS A 431 -32.36 1.78 -12.21
N HIS A 432 -32.80 1.91 -13.47
CA HIS A 432 -33.90 1.10 -14.01
C HIS A 432 -33.45 -0.33 -14.34
N SER A 433 -34.38 -1.28 -14.20
CA SER A 433 -34.15 -2.70 -14.48
C SER A 433 -33.76 -2.93 -15.95
N SER A 434 -32.88 -3.91 -16.18
CA SER A 434 -32.47 -4.29 -17.54
C SER A 434 -33.54 -5.15 -18.22
N LEU A 435 -33.85 -4.83 -19.48
CA LEU A 435 -34.63 -5.64 -20.41
C LEU A 435 -33.75 -6.61 -21.22
N GLY A 436 -32.44 -6.37 -21.26
CA GLY A 436 -31.46 -7.13 -22.04
C GLY A 436 -30.26 -6.28 -22.42
N SER A 437 -29.52 -6.71 -23.44
CA SER A 437 -28.38 -5.97 -23.98
C SER A 437 -28.28 -6.04 -25.51
N LEU A 438 -27.46 -5.14 -26.04
CA LEU A 438 -27.03 -5.04 -27.44
C LEU A 438 -25.50 -5.16 -27.45
N LYS A 439 -24.93 -5.73 -28.52
CA LYS A 439 -23.47 -5.83 -28.71
C LYS A 439 -22.96 -4.68 -29.59
N LYS A 440 -21.63 -4.55 -29.68
CA LYS A 440 -20.98 -3.62 -30.63
C LYS A 440 -21.47 -3.88 -32.05
N ASN A 441 -21.63 -2.81 -32.83
CA ASN A 441 -22.13 -2.78 -34.21
C ASN A 441 -23.62 -3.16 -34.39
N ASN A 442 -24.39 -3.47 -33.33
CA ASN A 442 -25.84 -3.57 -33.47
C ASN A 442 -26.44 -2.23 -33.94
N GLN A 443 -27.25 -2.27 -35.00
CA GLN A 443 -28.04 -1.13 -35.47
C GLN A 443 -29.36 -1.08 -34.67
N VAL A 444 -29.78 0.13 -34.29
CA VAL A 444 -31.03 0.39 -33.55
C VAL A 444 -31.75 1.61 -34.09
N SER A 445 -33.05 1.45 -34.35
CA SER A 445 -33.96 2.56 -34.66
C SER A 445 -34.40 3.23 -33.35
N VAL A 446 -34.11 4.51 -33.23
CA VAL A 446 -34.50 5.37 -32.10
C VAL A 446 -35.86 5.99 -32.37
N THR A 447 -36.72 6.04 -31.35
CA THR A 447 -38.05 6.68 -31.40
C THR A 447 -38.17 7.95 -30.57
N GLY A 448 -37.17 8.24 -29.73
CA GLY A 448 -37.09 9.49 -28.97
C GLY A 448 -35.84 9.62 -28.11
N LYS A 449 -35.59 10.84 -27.62
CA LYS A 449 -34.44 11.17 -26.76
C LYS A 449 -34.91 11.89 -25.49
N THR A 450 -34.42 11.48 -24.32
CA THR A 450 -34.67 12.16 -23.04
C THR A 450 -33.60 13.22 -22.76
N SER A 451 -33.94 14.22 -21.96
CA SER A 451 -33.06 15.34 -21.59
C SER A 451 -31.72 14.91 -20.97
N ASN A 452 -31.69 13.78 -20.27
CA ASN A 452 -30.48 13.21 -19.67
C ASN A 452 -29.69 12.26 -20.60
N ASN A 453 -29.80 12.43 -21.91
CA ASN A 453 -29.06 11.71 -22.95
C ASN A 453 -29.30 10.18 -23.00
N TRP A 454 -30.51 9.72 -22.69
CA TRP A 454 -30.94 8.35 -23.00
C TRP A 454 -31.86 8.34 -24.21
N TYR A 455 -31.74 7.28 -25.00
CA TYR A 455 -32.43 7.08 -26.26
C TYR A 455 -33.46 5.96 -26.09
N GLN A 456 -34.69 6.22 -26.54
CA GLN A 456 -35.80 5.28 -26.49
C GLN A 456 -35.81 4.41 -27.77
N ILE A 457 -35.99 3.11 -27.60
CA ILE A 457 -36.02 2.09 -28.66
C ILE A 457 -37.16 1.09 -28.42
N LYS A 458 -37.54 0.33 -29.46
CA LYS A 458 -38.35 -0.88 -29.32
C LYS A 458 -37.42 -2.10 -29.25
N TYR A 459 -37.46 -2.84 -28.14
CA TYR A 459 -36.62 -4.02 -27.90
C TYR A 459 -37.50 -5.20 -27.46
N LYS A 460 -37.47 -6.30 -28.24
CA LYS A 460 -38.28 -7.51 -28.01
C LYS A 460 -39.76 -7.20 -27.73
N GLY A 461 -40.34 -6.35 -28.58
CA GLY A 461 -41.75 -5.92 -28.48
C GLY A 461 -42.06 -4.85 -27.43
N LYS A 462 -41.12 -4.48 -26.55
CA LYS A 462 -41.33 -3.53 -25.45
C LYS A 462 -40.53 -2.23 -25.65
N THR A 463 -41.01 -1.13 -25.07
CA THR A 463 -40.26 0.13 -25.01
C THR A 463 -39.09 -0.02 -24.04
N GLY A 464 -37.87 0.30 -24.50
CA GLY A 464 -36.65 0.29 -23.70
C GLY A 464 -35.81 1.54 -23.91
N TYR A 465 -34.86 1.77 -23.01
CA TYR A 465 -33.98 2.93 -23.01
C TYR A 465 -32.51 2.49 -22.97
N ILE A 466 -31.68 3.13 -23.79
CA ILE A 466 -30.22 2.91 -23.89
C ILE A 466 -29.47 4.23 -23.73
N SER A 467 -28.23 4.18 -23.22
CA SER A 467 -27.42 5.39 -23.02
C SER A 467 -26.86 5.91 -24.35
N GLY A 468 -27.08 7.19 -24.64
CA GLY A 468 -26.57 7.87 -25.84
C GLY A 468 -25.06 7.97 -25.91
N ALA A 469 -24.35 7.82 -24.78
CA ALA A 469 -22.88 7.82 -24.73
C ALA A 469 -22.23 6.66 -25.52
N TYR A 470 -23.02 5.67 -25.96
CA TYR A 470 -22.55 4.48 -26.67
C TYR A 470 -23.22 4.30 -28.03
N LEU A 471 -23.70 5.40 -28.62
CA LEU A 471 -24.36 5.42 -29.93
C LEU A 471 -23.64 6.37 -30.88
N LYS A 472 -23.37 5.92 -32.11
CA LYS A 472 -22.99 6.77 -33.25
C LYS A 472 -24.17 6.83 -34.22
N MET A 473 -24.57 8.02 -34.66
CA MET A 473 -25.60 8.13 -35.70
C MET A 473 -25.07 7.54 -37.01
N LYS A 474 -25.89 6.72 -37.69
CA LYS A 474 -25.58 6.27 -39.04
C LYS A 474 -25.94 7.42 -39.98
N ALA A 475 -24.96 7.98 -40.68
CA ALA A 475 -25.25 8.84 -41.83
C ALA A 475 -26.02 8.01 -42.88
N VAL A 476 -26.92 8.68 -43.61
CA VAL A 476 -27.63 8.07 -44.74
C VAL A 476 -26.63 7.84 -45.87
#